data_AF-A0A2E6K8X9-F1
#
_entry.id   AF-A0A2E6K8X9-F1
#
_cell.length_a   1.000
_cell.length_b   1.000
_cell.length_c   1.000
_cell.angle_alpha   90.00
_cell.angle_beta   90.00
_cell.angle_gamma   90.00
#
_symmetry.space_group_name_H-M   'P 1'
#
loop_
_entity.id
_entity.type
_entity.pdbx_description
1 polymer ?
#
loop_
_entity_poly.entity_id
_entity_poly.type
_entity_poly.pdbx_seq_one_letter_code
_entity_poly.pdbx_strand_id
1 'polypeptide(L)'
;MGRKSPNSSDANRRARSGLGLVPRRLAREEIWRGPLGMDDLTGRISNIHVPYHAKLATMLERMCDRFGIATLIDLHSMPPLMRQERDCAPVEFVLGDRFGGSCDAAMTHAVEGFFHVAGRRLLRNRPYAGGYVLDRHGNPRRMMHAFQLEICRTLYLDSKFENLTSRSDSLVRLLSQMVKEVAVQTCLLGAPIRDAAE
;
A
#
# COMPACT_ATOMS: atom_id res chain seq x y z
N MET A 1 16.91 28.04 3.92
CA MET A 1 17.49 26.70 4.16
C MET A 1 16.59 25.66 3.52
N GLY A 2 17.06 24.97 2.47
CA GLY A 2 16.24 24.05 1.68
C GLY A 2 15.76 22.83 2.48
N ARG A 3 14.47 22.50 2.35
CA ARG A 3 13.90 21.23 2.82
C ARG A 3 14.67 20.08 2.19
N LYS A 4 15.35 19.26 3.00
CA LYS A 4 15.90 17.97 2.57
C LYS A 4 14.72 17.10 2.10
N SER A 5 14.72 16.73 0.82
CA SER A 5 13.76 15.80 0.23
C SER A 5 13.81 14.44 0.95
N PRO A 6 12.68 13.82 1.34
CA PRO A 6 12.71 12.53 2.01
C PRO A 6 13.17 11.44 1.03
N ASN A 7 14.13 10.62 1.46
CA ASN A 7 14.58 9.34 0.87
C ASN A 7 14.59 9.21 -0.66
N SER A 8 15.51 9.94 -1.31
CA SER A 8 15.82 9.77 -2.73
C SER A 8 16.63 8.52 -3.06
N SER A 9 17.26 7.85 -2.08
CA SER A 9 18.23 6.77 -2.32
C SER A 9 17.59 5.50 -2.90
N ASP A 10 16.51 5.00 -2.30
CA ASP A 10 15.86 3.76 -2.74
C ASP A 10 14.95 3.93 -3.95
N ALA A 11 14.26 5.08 -4.07
CA ALA A 11 13.56 5.45 -5.30
C ALA A 11 14.55 5.51 -6.49
N ASN A 12 15.71 6.14 -6.29
CA ASN A 12 16.77 6.18 -7.30
C ASN A 12 17.41 4.80 -7.54
N ARG A 13 17.49 3.93 -6.53
CA ARG A 13 17.99 2.56 -6.68
C ARG A 13 17.04 1.71 -7.53
N ARG A 14 15.73 1.76 -7.26
CA ARG A 14 14.70 1.06 -8.05
C ARG A 14 14.59 1.60 -9.47
N ALA A 15 14.66 2.91 -9.64
CA ALA A 15 14.70 3.53 -10.97
C ALA A 15 15.93 3.05 -11.77
N ARG A 16 17.13 3.07 -11.16
CA ARG A 16 18.35 2.51 -11.77
C ARG A 16 18.23 1.02 -12.07
N SER A 17 17.49 0.27 -11.26
CA SER A 17 17.17 -1.13 -11.52
C SER A 17 16.02 -1.31 -12.51
N GLY A 18 15.60 -0.30 -13.26
CA GLY A 18 14.55 -0.40 -14.28
C GLY A 18 13.12 -0.59 -13.77
N LEU A 19 12.89 -0.36 -12.47
CA LEU A 19 11.59 -0.46 -11.78
C LEU A 19 11.17 0.91 -11.22
N GLY A 20 11.47 1.98 -11.97
CA GLY A 20 11.10 3.35 -11.63
C GLY A 20 9.62 3.65 -11.91
N LEU A 21 9.29 4.94 -12.01
CA LEU A 21 7.93 5.42 -12.26
C LEU A 21 7.27 4.77 -13.48
N VAL A 22 8.03 4.67 -14.58
CA VAL A 22 7.68 3.83 -15.73
C VAL A 22 8.66 2.66 -15.74
N PRO A 23 8.23 1.44 -15.36
CA PRO A 23 9.10 0.27 -15.39
C PRO A 23 9.61 0.04 -16.80
N ARG A 24 10.93 -0.16 -16.90
CA ARG A 24 11.60 -0.50 -18.16
C ARG A 24 11.65 -2.01 -18.37
N ARG A 25 11.76 -2.78 -17.28
CA ARG A 25 11.85 -4.23 -17.29
C ARG A 25 10.94 -4.89 -16.27
N LEU A 26 10.49 -6.11 -16.58
CA LEU A 26 9.84 -7.01 -15.64
C LEU A 26 10.73 -8.25 -15.48
N ALA A 27 11.11 -8.60 -14.25
CA ALA A 27 12.14 -9.60 -13.98
C ALA A 27 13.44 -9.33 -14.78
N ARG A 28 13.74 -10.14 -15.80
CA ARG A 28 14.92 -10.01 -16.66
C ARG A 28 14.61 -9.50 -18.07
N GLU A 29 13.34 -9.23 -18.38
CA GLU A 29 12.89 -8.90 -19.74
C GLU A 29 12.56 -7.42 -19.88
N GLU A 30 12.94 -6.83 -21.03
CA GLU A 30 12.58 -5.47 -21.40
C GLU A 30 11.10 -5.41 -21.80
N ILE A 31 10.37 -4.44 -21.26
CA ILE A 31 8.95 -4.23 -21.57
C ILE A 31 8.79 -3.47 -22.89
N TRP A 32 9.74 -2.57 -23.19
CA TRP A 32 9.67 -1.64 -24.32
C TRP A 32 10.70 -2.00 -25.39
N ARG A 33 10.36 -1.74 -26.66
CA ARG A 33 11.26 -1.98 -27.81
C ARG A 33 12.39 -0.95 -27.94
N GLY A 34 12.32 0.14 -27.19
CA GLY A 34 13.30 1.23 -27.19
C GLY A 34 13.07 2.18 -26.02
N PRO A 35 13.93 3.21 -25.86
CA PRO A 35 13.79 4.20 -24.81
C PRO A 35 12.45 4.94 -24.90
N LEU A 36 11.89 5.27 -23.73
CA LEU A 36 10.70 6.11 -23.65
C LEU A 36 11.07 7.55 -24.04
N GLY A 37 10.35 8.12 -25.00
CA GLY A 37 10.52 9.53 -25.37
C GLY A 37 10.14 10.46 -24.21
N MET A 38 10.81 11.61 -24.12
CA MET A 38 10.55 12.59 -23.06
C MET A 38 9.12 13.14 -23.10
N ASP A 39 8.52 13.28 -24.28
CA ASP A 39 7.15 13.76 -24.42
C ASP A 39 6.13 12.73 -23.92
N ASP A 40 6.36 11.43 -24.17
CA ASP A 40 5.50 10.36 -23.62
C ASP A 40 5.65 10.30 -22.08
N LEU A 41 6.87 10.39 -21.56
CA LEU A 41 7.10 10.44 -20.11
C LEU A 41 6.36 11.63 -19.48
N THR A 42 6.54 12.82 -20.04
CA THR A 42 5.86 14.05 -19.59
C THR A 42 4.34 13.88 -19.64
N GLY A 43 3.80 13.36 -20.74
CA GLY A 43 2.38 13.12 -20.92
C GLY A 43 1.81 12.14 -19.89
N ARG A 44 2.51 11.05 -19.58
CA ARG A 44 2.10 10.11 -18.53
C ARG A 44 2.11 10.75 -17.14
N ILE A 45 3.11 11.60 -16.87
CA ILE A 45 3.19 12.32 -15.60
C ILE A 45 2.01 13.29 -15.48
N SER A 46 1.81 14.16 -16.48
CA SER A 46 0.81 15.23 -16.43
C SER A 46 -0.63 14.72 -16.49
N ASN A 47 -0.88 13.63 -17.25
CA ASN A 47 -2.23 13.19 -17.56
C ASN A 47 -2.68 11.98 -16.75
N ILE A 48 -1.75 11.25 -16.10
CA ILE A 48 -2.06 10.04 -15.33
C ILE A 48 -1.57 10.18 -13.89
N HIS A 49 -0.27 10.34 -13.68
CA HIS A 49 0.32 10.29 -12.33
C HIS A 49 -0.11 11.47 -11.45
N VAL A 50 0.02 12.70 -11.96
CA VAL A 50 -0.33 13.91 -11.22
C VAL A 50 -1.84 13.97 -10.92
N PRO A 51 -2.76 13.75 -11.89
CA PRO A 51 -4.19 13.77 -11.62
C PRO A 51 -4.64 12.69 -10.64
N TYR A 52 -4.09 11.48 -10.73
CA TYR A 52 -4.37 10.40 -9.77
C TYR A 52 -4.03 10.82 -8.35
N HIS A 53 -2.81 11.32 -8.12
CA HIS A 53 -2.40 11.71 -6.77
C HIS A 53 -3.05 12.99 -6.27
N ALA A 54 -3.39 13.93 -7.15
CA ALA A 54 -4.15 15.13 -6.78
C ALA A 54 -5.56 14.74 -6.30
N LYS A 55 -6.23 13.83 -7.03
CA LYS A 55 -7.56 13.33 -6.65
C LYS A 55 -7.51 12.58 -5.32
N LEU A 56 -6.53 11.70 -5.13
CA LEU A 56 -6.36 10.95 -3.89
C LEU A 56 -6.12 11.88 -2.69
N ALA A 57 -5.22 12.87 -2.82
CA ALA A 57 -4.97 13.86 -1.78
C ALA A 57 -6.24 14.63 -1.41
N THR A 58 -6.98 15.12 -2.42
CA THR A 58 -8.25 15.84 -2.20
C THR A 58 -9.28 14.98 -1.46
N MET A 59 -9.36 13.68 -1.76
CA MET A 59 -10.29 12.77 -1.08
C MET A 59 -9.91 12.57 0.39
N LEU A 60 -8.62 12.37 0.69
CA LEU A 60 -8.13 12.21 2.05
C LEU A 60 -8.30 13.49 2.88
N GLU A 61 -8.00 14.64 2.30
CA GLU A 61 -8.22 15.95 2.95
C GLU A 61 -9.71 16.14 3.27
N ARG A 62 -10.62 15.88 2.32
CA ARG A 62 -12.07 15.97 2.58
C ARG A 62 -12.57 15.01 3.66
N MET A 63 -12.03 13.79 3.71
CA MET A 63 -12.36 12.85 4.78
C MET A 63 -11.86 13.35 6.13
N CYS A 64 -10.62 13.84 6.18
CA CYS A 64 -10.03 14.38 7.39
C CYS A 64 -10.75 15.66 7.87
N ASP A 65 -11.15 16.56 6.97
CA ASP A 65 -11.91 17.77 7.29
C ASP A 65 -13.28 17.43 7.87
N ARG A 66 -13.94 16.39 7.33
CA ARG A 66 -15.28 15.97 7.75
C ARG A 66 -15.28 15.16 9.05
N PHE A 67 -14.32 14.25 9.20
CA PHE A 67 -14.34 13.24 10.27
C PHE A 67 -13.20 13.39 11.28
N GLY A 68 -12.30 14.37 11.08
CA GLY A 68 -11.12 14.56 11.91
C GLY A 68 -10.00 13.53 11.68
N ILE A 69 -10.22 12.54 10.80
CA ILE A 69 -9.27 11.47 10.47
C ILE A 69 -9.56 10.87 9.09
N ALA A 70 -8.53 10.36 8.42
CA ALA A 70 -8.64 9.56 7.21
C ALA A 70 -7.64 8.39 7.22
N THR A 71 -8.07 7.22 6.75
CA THR A 71 -7.20 6.04 6.61
C THR A 71 -7.20 5.56 5.16
N LEU A 72 -6.01 5.51 4.55
CA LEU A 72 -5.76 4.96 3.23
C LEU A 72 -5.23 3.53 3.33
N ILE A 73 -5.91 2.60 2.64
CA ILE A 73 -5.44 1.22 2.45
C ILE A 73 -4.94 1.08 1.01
N ASP A 74 -3.62 0.98 0.84
CA ASP A 74 -2.97 0.80 -0.46
C ASP A 74 -2.81 -0.70 -0.74
N LEU A 75 -3.71 -1.27 -1.57
CA LEU A 75 -3.78 -2.71 -1.82
C LEU A 75 -2.91 -3.11 -3.02
N HIS A 76 -2.08 -4.13 -2.81
CA HIS A 76 -1.15 -4.65 -3.82
C HIS A 76 -1.19 -6.17 -3.88
N SER A 77 -0.55 -6.72 -4.91
CA SER A 77 -0.42 -8.17 -5.06
C SER A 77 1.01 -8.56 -5.41
N MET A 78 1.55 -9.49 -4.64
CA MET A 78 2.92 -9.97 -4.76
C MET A 78 2.99 -11.42 -5.28
N PRO A 79 4.07 -11.80 -5.99
CA PRO A 79 4.38 -13.21 -6.18
C PRO A 79 4.62 -13.90 -4.83
N PRO A 80 4.52 -15.24 -4.77
CA PRO A 80 4.84 -15.98 -3.55
C PRO A 80 6.29 -15.69 -3.13
N LEU A 81 6.46 -15.33 -1.85
CA LEU A 81 7.79 -15.13 -1.29
C LEU A 81 8.48 -16.48 -1.09
N MET A 82 9.80 -16.50 -1.30
CA MET A 82 10.60 -17.69 -1.01
C MET A 82 10.49 -18.03 0.47
N ARG A 83 10.26 -19.31 0.77
CA ARG A 83 10.27 -19.81 2.15
C ARG A 83 11.67 -19.64 2.73
N GLN A 84 11.77 -18.97 3.87
CA GLN A 84 13.03 -18.85 4.62
C GLN A 84 13.45 -20.20 5.22
N GLU A 85 12.48 -21.03 5.61
CA GLU A 85 12.68 -22.36 6.21
C GLU A 85 11.66 -23.34 5.64
N ARG A 86 12.03 -24.63 5.52
CA ARG A 86 11.16 -25.66 4.90
C ARG A 86 9.85 -25.87 5.66
N ASP A 87 9.87 -25.72 6.99
CA ASP A 87 8.73 -26.04 7.86
C ASP A 87 7.86 -24.81 8.19
N CYS A 88 8.22 -23.63 7.69
CA CYS A 88 7.39 -22.44 7.86
C CYS A 88 6.22 -22.42 6.87
N ALA A 89 5.02 -22.11 7.39
CA ALA A 89 3.86 -21.77 6.56
C ALA A 89 4.22 -20.64 5.58
N PRO A 90 3.71 -20.65 4.33
CA PRO A 90 4.03 -19.61 3.37
C PRO A 90 3.51 -18.25 3.87
N VAL A 91 4.24 -17.18 3.58
CA VAL A 91 3.77 -15.82 3.87
C VAL A 91 2.65 -15.47 2.90
N GLU A 92 1.50 -15.11 3.44
CA GLU A 92 0.31 -14.77 2.68
C GLU A 92 0.18 -13.27 2.45
N PHE A 93 0.62 -12.47 3.42
CA PHE A 93 0.46 -11.01 3.42
C PHE A 93 1.75 -10.29 3.85
N VAL A 94 1.97 -9.08 3.35
CA VAL A 94 2.97 -8.14 3.91
C VAL A 94 2.32 -6.79 4.17
N LEU A 95 2.41 -6.31 5.42
CA LEU A 95 1.95 -4.99 5.85
C LEU A 95 3.11 -4.00 5.81
N GLY A 96 2.99 -2.94 5.03
CA GLY A 96 3.96 -1.84 4.97
C GLY A 96 3.39 -0.55 5.54
N ASP A 97 4.10 0.09 6.46
CA ASP A 97 3.70 1.37 7.08
C ASP A 97 4.85 2.40 7.09
N ARG A 98 5.85 2.16 6.24
CA ARG A 98 7.13 2.88 6.17
C ARG A 98 7.83 2.94 7.52
N PHE A 99 7.87 1.81 8.23
CA PHE A 99 8.46 1.69 9.57
C PHE A 99 7.83 2.69 10.58
N GLY A 100 6.50 2.80 10.52
CA GLY A 100 5.69 3.73 11.33
C GLY A 100 5.66 5.17 10.79
N GLY A 101 6.28 5.45 9.64
CA GLY A 101 6.31 6.79 9.04
C GLY A 101 4.97 7.22 8.44
N SER A 102 4.13 6.29 7.98
CA SER A 102 2.88 6.60 7.29
C SER A 102 1.61 6.25 8.05
N CYS A 103 1.69 5.49 9.15
CA CYS A 103 0.53 5.00 9.89
C CYS A 103 0.80 4.98 11.40
N ASP A 104 -0.25 5.14 12.21
CA ASP A 104 -0.13 4.94 13.66
C ASP A 104 0.07 3.46 13.98
N ALA A 105 0.85 3.17 15.02
CA ALA A 105 1.16 1.79 15.42
C ALA A 105 -0.10 1.02 15.83
N ALA A 106 -1.06 1.67 16.49
CA ALA A 106 -2.31 1.04 16.92
C ALA A 106 -3.12 0.51 15.73
N MET A 107 -3.12 1.23 14.60
CA MET A 107 -3.76 0.79 13.36
C MET A 107 -3.08 -0.48 12.81
N THR A 108 -1.75 -0.46 12.72
CA THR A 108 -1.00 -1.61 12.20
C THR A 108 -1.11 -2.83 13.11
N HIS A 109 -1.12 -2.65 14.43
CA HIS A 109 -1.32 -3.75 15.37
C HIS A 109 -2.72 -4.37 15.27
N ALA A 110 -3.76 -3.57 15.02
CA ALA A 110 -5.09 -4.11 14.78
C ALA A 110 -5.13 -5.00 13.53
N VAL A 111 -4.47 -4.59 12.44
CA VAL A 111 -4.36 -5.40 11.21
C VAL A 111 -3.55 -6.68 11.46
N GLU A 112 -2.40 -6.58 12.14
CA GLU A 112 -1.58 -7.74 12.51
C GLU A 112 -2.37 -8.74 13.39
N GLY A 113 -3.07 -8.24 14.40
CA GLY A 113 -3.93 -9.02 15.28
C GLY A 113 -5.08 -9.71 14.54
N PHE A 114 -5.74 -9.00 13.60
CA PHE A 114 -6.79 -9.56 12.77
C PHE A 114 -6.30 -10.78 11.98
N PHE A 115 -5.17 -10.67 11.27
CA PHE A 115 -4.63 -11.79 10.50
C PHE A 115 -4.12 -12.91 11.40
N HIS A 116 -3.54 -12.59 12.56
CA HIS A 116 -3.12 -13.57 13.55
C HIS A 116 -4.29 -14.43 14.05
N VAL A 117 -5.39 -13.80 14.46
CA VAL A 117 -6.62 -14.49 14.89
C VAL A 117 -7.23 -15.32 13.77
N ALA A 118 -7.16 -14.84 12.53
CA ALA A 118 -7.59 -15.59 11.35
C ALA A 118 -6.65 -16.73 10.95
N GLY A 119 -5.54 -16.96 11.68
CA GLY A 119 -4.56 -18.01 11.42
C GLY A 119 -3.76 -17.77 10.13
N ARG A 120 -3.61 -16.51 9.68
CA ARG A 120 -2.98 -16.15 8.42
C ARG A 120 -1.61 -15.52 8.65
N ARG A 121 -0.64 -15.93 7.83
CA ARG A 121 0.74 -15.47 8.01
C ARG A 121 0.97 -14.12 7.34
N LEU A 122 1.34 -13.13 8.15
CA LEU A 122 1.66 -11.78 7.72
C LEU A 122 3.07 -11.39 8.19
N LEU A 123 3.81 -10.68 7.35
CA LEU A 123 5.06 -10.01 7.71
C LEU A 123 4.88 -8.49 7.73
N ARG A 124 5.71 -7.78 8.49
CA ARG A 124 5.69 -6.32 8.54
C ARG A 124 6.95 -5.71 7.94
N ASN A 125 6.76 -4.72 7.07
CA ASN A 125 7.75 -3.91 6.38
C ASN A 125 8.83 -4.64 5.56
N ARG A 126 8.74 -5.97 5.40
CA ARG A 126 9.73 -6.79 4.70
C ARG A 126 9.05 -7.84 3.83
N PRO A 127 9.43 -7.96 2.54
CA PRO A 127 10.37 -7.11 1.81
C PRO A 127 9.76 -5.75 1.38
N TYR A 128 8.47 -5.52 1.67
CA TYR A 128 7.75 -4.33 1.24
C TYR A 128 7.38 -3.45 2.43
N ALA A 129 8.03 -2.30 2.54
CA ALA A 129 7.77 -1.31 3.60
C ALA A 129 6.71 -0.26 3.21
N GLY A 130 6.23 -0.25 1.97
CA GLY A 130 5.38 0.81 1.47
C GLY A 130 6.08 1.76 0.50
N GLY A 131 5.41 2.10 -0.60
CA GLY A 131 5.95 2.93 -1.67
C GLY A 131 5.70 4.43 -1.56
N TYR A 132 5.73 5.11 -2.71
CA TYR A 132 5.51 6.55 -2.86
C TYR A 132 4.10 7.00 -2.44
N VAL A 133 3.09 6.13 -2.60
CA VAL A 133 1.71 6.42 -2.16
C VAL A 133 1.68 6.73 -0.67
N LEU A 134 2.26 5.86 0.15
CA LEU A 134 2.33 6.03 1.61
C LEU A 134 3.20 7.23 2.00
N ASP A 135 4.32 7.45 1.30
CA ASP A 135 5.22 8.58 1.57
C ASP A 135 4.55 9.93 1.32
N ARG A 136 3.72 10.00 0.27
CA ARG A 136 3.04 11.23 -0.15
C ARG A 136 1.77 11.50 0.65
N HIS A 137 0.99 10.46 0.94
CA HIS A 137 -0.38 10.59 1.46
C HIS A 137 -0.50 10.21 2.93
N GLY A 138 0.47 9.50 3.49
CA GLY A 138 0.54 9.22 4.93
C GLY A 138 1.15 10.39 5.69
N ASN A 139 0.41 10.91 6.66
CA ASN A 139 0.88 11.88 7.63
C ASN A 139 0.11 11.72 8.94
N PRO A 140 0.52 10.77 9.82
CA PRO A 140 -0.16 10.51 11.08
C PRO A 140 -0.33 11.75 11.97
N ARG A 141 0.62 12.71 11.90
CA ARG A 141 0.53 13.99 12.64
C ARG A 141 -0.62 14.89 12.20
N ARG A 142 -1.17 14.66 11.01
CA ARG A 142 -2.35 15.35 10.45
C ARG A 142 -3.57 14.42 10.41
N MET A 143 -3.60 13.35 11.20
CA MET A 143 -4.70 12.37 11.22
C MET A 143 -4.96 11.71 9.85
N MET A 144 -3.94 11.64 8.99
CA MET A 144 -4.00 10.92 7.72
C MET A 144 -3.10 9.70 7.82
N HIS A 145 -3.68 8.53 8.02
CA HIS A 145 -2.95 7.27 8.14
C HIS A 145 -2.97 6.54 6.80
N ALA A 146 -1.85 5.91 6.44
CA ALA A 146 -1.75 5.11 5.23
C ALA A 146 -0.89 3.88 5.47
N PHE A 147 -1.39 2.71 5.10
CA PHE A 147 -0.61 1.48 5.07
C PHE A 147 -0.81 0.73 3.76
N GLN A 148 0.16 -0.11 3.42
CA GLN A 148 0.19 -0.95 2.23
C GLN A 148 -0.07 -2.39 2.64
N LEU A 149 -0.92 -3.09 1.91
CA LEU A 149 -1.11 -4.54 2.09
C LEU A 149 -0.79 -5.27 0.79
N GLU A 150 0.30 -6.03 0.80
CA GLU A 150 0.69 -6.92 -0.29
C GLU A 150 0.05 -8.28 -0.08
N ILE A 151 -0.67 -8.76 -1.09
CA ILE A 151 -1.41 -10.03 -1.02
C ILE A 151 -0.74 -11.06 -1.94
N CYS A 152 -0.42 -12.24 -1.42
CA CYS A 152 0.15 -13.30 -2.23
C CYS A 152 -0.84 -13.76 -3.32
N ARG A 153 -0.40 -13.76 -4.58
CA ARG A 153 -1.22 -14.14 -5.75
C ARG A 153 -1.80 -15.55 -5.68
N THR A 154 -1.13 -16.47 -4.99
CA THR A 154 -1.62 -17.87 -4.85
C THR A 154 -2.93 -17.98 -4.08
N LEU A 155 -3.31 -16.93 -3.32
CA LEU A 155 -4.54 -16.89 -2.54
C LEU A 155 -5.79 -16.70 -3.39
N TYR A 156 -5.65 -16.23 -4.63
CA TYR A 156 -6.80 -15.93 -5.48
C TYR A 156 -6.62 -16.33 -6.93
N LEU A 157 -5.39 -16.48 -7.43
CA LEU A 157 -5.10 -16.95 -8.78
C LEU A 157 -4.71 -18.42 -8.83
N ASP A 158 -4.83 -19.02 -10.02
CA ASP A 158 -4.32 -20.35 -10.35
C ASP A 158 -2.78 -20.41 -10.33
N SER A 159 -2.21 -21.60 -10.60
CA SER A 159 -0.76 -21.82 -10.59
C SER A 159 0.00 -21.08 -11.69
N LYS A 160 -0.70 -20.61 -12.73
CA LYS A 160 -0.13 -19.80 -13.82
C LYS A 160 -0.28 -18.29 -13.57
N PHE A 161 -1.02 -17.91 -12.53
CA PHE A 161 -1.40 -16.53 -12.24
C PHE A 161 -2.25 -15.86 -13.34
N GLU A 162 -3.04 -16.64 -14.06
CA GLU A 162 -3.83 -16.17 -15.21
C GLU A 162 -5.30 -15.96 -14.85
N ASN A 163 -5.89 -16.87 -14.06
CA ASN A 163 -7.33 -16.87 -13.77
C ASN A 163 -7.61 -16.83 -12.27
N LEU A 164 -8.73 -16.20 -11.91
CA LEU A 164 -9.29 -16.30 -10.56
C LEU A 164 -9.71 -17.73 -10.25
N THR A 165 -9.58 -18.11 -8.99
CA THR A 165 -10.04 -19.39 -8.46
C THR A 165 -11.12 -19.15 -7.41
N SER A 166 -11.83 -20.21 -7.00
CA SER A 166 -12.80 -20.15 -5.89
C SER A 166 -12.21 -19.67 -4.56
N ARG A 167 -10.87 -19.67 -4.42
CA ARG A 167 -10.19 -19.09 -3.25
C ARG A 167 -10.37 -17.56 -3.15
N SER A 168 -10.62 -16.90 -4.28
CA SER A 168 -10.81 -15.43 -4.34
C SER A 168 -12.00 -14.98 -3.48
N ASP A 169 -13.11 -15.71 -3.45
CA ASP A 169 -14.27 -15.36 -2.63
C ASP A 169 -13.93 -15.37 -1.13
N SER A 170 -13.16 -16.36 -0.70
CA SER A 170 -12.70 -16.46 0.70
C SER A 170 -11.73 -15.33 1.05
N LEU A 171 -10.86 -14.94 0.12
CA LEU A 171 -9.98 -13.79 0.29
C LEU A 171 -10.78 -12.47 0.37
N VAL A 172 -11.77 -12.25 -0.50
CA VAL A 172 -12.63 -11.06 -0.47
C VAL A 172 -13.37 -10.96 0.86
N ARG A 173 -13.92 -12.07 1.35
CA ARG A 173 -14.56 -12.10 2.69
C ARG A 173 -13.58 -11.72 3.79
N LEU A 174 -12.37 -12.30 3.79
CA LEU A 174 -11.34 -12.00 4.79
C LEU A 174 -10.95 -10.52 4.77
N LEU A 175 -10.65 -9.97 3.58
CA LEU A 175 -10.26 -8.57 3.43
C LEU A 175 -11.39 -7.62 3.78
N SER A 176 -12.65 -7.98 3.48
CA SER A 176 -13.81 -7.17 3.87
C SER A 176 -13.96 -7.07 5.39
N GLN A 177 -13.65 -8.14 6.12
CA GLN A 177 -13.65 -8.10 7.60
C GLN A 177 -12.46 -7.29 8.13
N MET A 178 -11.28 -7.40 7.50
CA MET A 178 -10.13 -6.57 7.84
C MET A 178 -10.43 -5.07 7.65
N VAL A 179 -11.10 -4.70 6.56
CA VAL A 179 -11.51 -3.30 6.31
C VAL A 179 -12.46 -2.79 7.39
N LYS A 180 -13.36 -3.63 7.91
CA LYS A 180 -14.24 -3.26 9.04
C LYS A 180 -13.44 -3.06 10.34
N GLU A 181 -12.48 -3.93 10.62
CA GLU A 181 -11.58 -3.78 11.77
C GLU A 181 -10.79 -2.46 11.67
N VAL A 182 -10.24 -2.16 10.50
CA VAL A 182 -9.56 -0.88 10.22
C VAL A 182 -10.50 0.31 10.38
N ALA A 183 -11.77 0.19 9.99
CA ALA A 183 -12.75 1.25 10.18
C ALA A 183 -13.02 1.51 11.67
N VAL A 184 -13.19 0.45 12.49
CA VAL A 184 -13.32 0.58 13.95
C VAL A 184 -12.10 1.26 14.53
N GLN A 185 -10.91 0.83 14.14
CA GLN A 185 -9.67 1.40 14.65
C GLN A 185 -9.43 2.84 14.17
N THR A 186 -9.94 3.21 12.99
CA THR A 186 -9.94 4.59 12.52
C THR A 186 -10.82 5.45 13.42
N CYS A 187 -12.01 4.99 13.79
CA CYS A 187 -12.87 5.72 14.72
C CYS A 187 -12.24 5.89 16.10
N LEU A 188 -11.51 4.89 16.60
CA LEU A 188 -10.83 4.95 17.90
C LEU A 188 -9.63 5.91 17.91
N LEU A 189 -8.93 6.04 16.78
CA LEU A 189 -7.84 7.01 16.62
C LEU A 189 -8.34 8.43 16.38
N GLY A 190 -9.52 8.58 15.76
CA GLY A 190 -10.15 9.87 15.58
C GLY A 190 -10.46 10.52 16.92
N ALA A 191 -10.18 11.81 17.05
CA ALA A 191 -10.69 12.60 18.18
C ALA A 191 -12.24 12.55 18.15
N PRO A 192 -12.92 12.70 19.31
CA PRO A 192 -14.38 12.78 19.33
C PRO A 192 -14.83 13.83 18.31
N ILE A 193 -15.82 13.45 17.51
CA ILE A 193 -16.46 14.31 16.51
C ILE A 193 -16.65 15.67 17.18
N ARG A 194 -16.01 16.72 16.63
CA ARG A 194 -16.46 18.06 16.96
C ARG A 194 -17.88 18.10 16.41
N ASP A 195 -18.86 17.94 17.28
CA ASP A 195 -20.24 18.27 16.95
C ASP A 195 -20.17 19.67 16.35
N ALA A 196 -20.40 19.74 15.05
CA ALA A 196 -20.66 21.00 14.39
C ALA A 196 -22.01 21.45 14.96
N ALA A 197 -21.95 22.14 16.09
CA ALA A 197 -22.95 23.12 16.43
C ALA A 197 -22.85 24.23 15.38
N GLU A 198 -23.64 24.08 14.32
CA GLU A 198 -24.15 25.16 13.45
C GLU A 198 -25.47 24.70 12.81
#